data_AF-A0A3D9G8Z2-F1
#
_entry.id   AF-A0A3D9G8Z2-F1
#
_cell.length_a   1.000
_cell.length_b   1.000
_cell.length_c   1.000
_cell.angle_alpha   90.00
_cell.angle_beta   90.00
_cell.angle_gamma   90.00
#
_symmetry.space_group_name_H-M   'P 1'
#
loop_
_entity.id
_entity.type
_entity.pdbx_description
1 polymer ?
#
loop_
_entity_poly.entity_id
_entity_poly.type
_entity_poly.pdbx_seq_one_letter_code
_entity_poly.pdbx_strand_id
1 'polypeptide(L)'
;MEGNRFIAFIKPYSLYFAWIVSLIATGGSLYLSEVMHYEPCRLCWFQRIFMYPEVILLGIASYKNDRKIIPYAVTLSAIGGCISIYHYAEQKIPALANALPCKVGIPCNFDYLNWFGFITIPLLALIAFIFIIAFLLMGRTEAQQ
;
A
#
# COMPACT_ATOMS: atom_id res chain seq x y z
N MET A 1 2.88 -11.84 29.73
CA MET A 1 2.51 -13.00 28.89
C MET A 1 1.17 -12.78 28.15
N GLU A 2 0.70 -11.54 27.96
CA GLU A 2 -0.59 -11.26 27.29
C GLU A 2 -0.47 -11.01 25.77
N GLY A 3 0.71 -10.65 25.27
CA GLY A 3 0.92 -10.38 23.83
C GLY A 3 0.62 -11.58 22.92
N ASN A 4 0.85 -12.81 23.38
CA ASN A 4 0.56 -14.01 22.60
C ASN A 4 -0.94 -14.29 22.44
N ARG A 5 -1.78 -13.86 23.38
CA ARG A 5 -3.22 -14.16 23.38
C ARG A 5 -3.97 -13.30 22.35
N PHE A 6 -3.56 -12.05 22.22
CA PHE A 6 -4.13 -11.11 21.24
C PHE A 6 -3.75 -11.49 19.80
N ILE A 7 -2.47 -11.84 19.57
CA ILE A 7 -2.00 -12.31 18.26
C ILE A 7 -2.70 -13.61 17.87
N ALA A 8 -2.90 -14.55 18.82
CA ALA A 8 -3.63 -15.80 18.57
C ALA A 8 -5.08 -15.57 18.11
N PHE A 9 -5.74 -14.52 18.60
CA PHE A 9 -7.11 -14.17 18.19
C PHE A 9 -7.18 -13.51 16.79
N ILE A 10 -6.16 -12.73 16.42
CA ILE A 10 -6.11 -12.00 15.14
C ILE A 10 -5.61 -12.87 13.98
N LYS A 11 -4.75 -13.86 14.26
CA LYS A 11 -4.21 -14.80 13.28
C LYS A 11 -5.21 -15.41 12.28
N PRO A 12 -6.37 -15.95 12.71
CA PRO A 12 -7.35 -16.53 11.77
C PRO A 12 -7.91 -15.48 10.80
N TYR A 13 -8.03 -14.23 11.25
CA TYR A 13 -8.59 -13.11 10.48
C TYR A 13 -7.54 -12.27 9.75
N SER A 14 -6.26 -12.66 9.79
CA SER A 14 -5.15 -11.92 9.15
C SER A 14 -5.39 -11.58 7.68
N LEU A 15 -5.86 -12.54 6.86
CA LEU A 15 -6.19 -12.32 5.45
C LEU A 15 -7.35 -11.31 5.28
N TYR A 16 -8.33 -11.35 6.18
CA TYR A 16 -9.47 -10.44 6.15
C TYR A 16 -9.07 -9.01 6.50
N PHE A 17 -8.21 -8.83 7.52
CA PHE A 17 -7.65 -7.51 7.83
C PHE A 17 -6.79 -6.96 6.70
N ALA A 18 -5.93 -7.78 6.09
CA ALA A 18 -5.14 -7.37 4.93
C ALA A 18 -6.03 -6.93 3.75
N TRP A 19 -7.14 -7.65 3.52
CA TRP A 19 -8.12 -7.29 2.49
C TRP A 19 -8.86 -5.99 2.78
N ILE A 20 -9.26 -5.74 4.03
CA ILE A 20 -9.89 -4.47 4.43
C ILE A 20 -8.92 -3.29 4.18
N VAL A 21 -7.65 -3.45 4.54
CA VAL A 21 -6.65 -2.40 4.31
C VAL A 21 -6.48 -2.12 2.82
N SER A 22 -6.38 -3.15 1.97
CA SER A 22 -6.24 -2.94 0.52
C SER A 22 -7.49 -2.30 -0.09
N LEU A 23 -8.68 -2.63 0.40
CA LEU A 23 -9.93 -1.98 0.01
C LEU A 23 -9.95 -0.49 0.37
N ILE A 24 -9.62 -0.15 1.61
CA ILE A 24 -9.58 1.25 2.07
C ILE A 24 -8.53 2.04 1.27
N ALA A 25 -7.35 1.46 1.04
CA ALA A 25 -6.29 2.12 0.30
C ALA A 25 -6.66 2.35 -1.18
N THR A 26 -7.28 1.36 -1.83
CA THR A 26 -7.76 1.48 -3.21
C THR A 26 -8.93 2.46 -3.31
N GLY A 27 -9.89 2.37 -2.40
CA GLY A 27 -11.03 3.28 -2.32
C GLY A 27 -10.59 4.73 -2.08
N GLY A 28 -9.65 4.96 -1.17
CA GLY A 28 -9.05 6.26 -0.94
C GLY A 28 -8.32 6.79 -2.18
N SER A 29 -7.57 5.93 -2.87
CA SER A 29 -6.88 6.29 -4.12
C SER A 29 -7.85 6.72 -5.22
N LEU A 30 -8.98 6.02 -5.37
CA LEU A 30 -10.03 6.34 -6.35
C LEU A 30 -10.80 7.59 -5.96
N TYR A 31 -11.14 7.77 -4.68
CA TYR A 31 -11.84 8.95 -4.19
C TYR A 31 -11.06 10.24 -4.47
N LEU A 32 -9.74 10.22 -4.24
CA LEU A 32 -8.87 11.35 -4.55
C LEU A 32 -8.85 11.66 -6.07
N SER A 33 -8.93 10.63 -6.91
CA SER A 33 -8.90 10.77 -8.37
C SER A 33 -10.21 11.29 -8.94
N GLU A 34 -11.33 10.69 -8.55
CA GLU A 34 -12.63 10.90 -9.19
C GLU A 34 -13.46 12.00 -8.52
N VAL A 35 -13.35 12.15 -7.20
CA VAL A 35 -14.15 13.12 -6.43
C VAL A 35 -13.39 14.41 -6.20
N MET A 36 -12.11 14.32 -5.81
CA MET A 36 -11.26 15.49 -5.58
C MET A 36 -10.52 15.96 -6.85
N HIS A 37 -10.68 15.23 -7.96
CA HIS A 37 -10.03 15.51 -9.25
C HIS A 37 -8.50 15.67 -9.17
N TYR A 38 -7.85 14.92 -8.26
CA TYR A 38 -6.39 14.88 -8.19
C TYR A 38 -5.84 13.92 -9.24
N GLU A 39 -5.26 14.49 -10.29
CA GLU A 39 -4.61 13.72 -11.35
C GLU A 39 -3.36 12.97 -10.82
N PRO A 40 -3.26 11.65 -11.04
CA PRO A 40 -2.15 10.85 -10.54
C PRO A 40 -0.88 11.10 -11.37
N CYS A 41 0.25 11.30 -10.68
CA CYS A 41 1.56 11.29 -11.34
C CYS A 41 1.97 9.87 -11.77
N ARG A 42 3.03 9.76 -12.58
CA ARG A 42 3.54 8.46 -13.07
C ARG A 42 3.91 7.50 -11.92
N LEU A 43 4.52 8.00 -10.85
CA LEU A 43 4.89 7.18 -9.68
C LEU A 43 3.66 6.70 -8.89
N CYS A 44 2.67 7.57 -8.68
CA CYS A 44 1.38 7.17 -8.11
C CYS A 44 0.70 6.09 -8.97
N TRP A 45 0.80 6.20 -10.29
CA TRP A 45 0.23 5.20 -11.20
C TRP A 45 0.91 3.85 -11.03
N PHE A 46 2.25 3.82 -10.90
CA PHE A 46 2.96 2.58 -10.56
C PHE A 46 2.51 2.00 -9.21
N GLN A 47 2.34 2.82 -8.17
CA GLN A 47 1.79 2.35 -6.89
C GLN A 47 0.39 1.73 -7.05
N ARG A 48 -0.48 2.32 -7.87
CA ARG A 48 -1.82 1.77 -8.17
C ARG A 48 -1.75 0.40 -8.85
N ILE A 49 -0.81 0.16 -9.77
CA ILE A 49 -0.64 -1.16 -10.42
C ILE A 49 -0.36 -2.25 -9.39
N PHE A 50 0.43 -1.95 -8.35
CA PHE A 50 0.74 -2.93 -7.31
C PHE A 50 -0.39 -3.07 -6.28
N MET A 51 -1.14 -2.00 -6.01
CA MET A 51 -2.18 -2.00 -4.98
C MET A 51 -3.53 -2.55 -5.43
N TYR A 52 -3.99 -2.24 -6.66
CA TYR A 52 -5.34 -2.62 -7.10
C TYR A 52 -5.53 -4.14 -7.25
N PRO A 53 -4.56 -4.91 -7.78
CA PRO A 53 -4.68 -6.35 -7.84
C PRO A 53 -4.76 -7.01 -6.46
N GLU A 54 -4.14 -6.43 -5.44
CA GLU A 54 -4.17 -6.98 -4.07
C GLU A 54 -5.58 -7.03 -3.49
N VAL A 55 -6.47 -6.10 -3.85
CA VAL A 55 -7.89 -6.15 -3.44
C VAL A 55 -8.56 -7.42 -3.93
N ILE A 56 -8.33 -7.78 -5.19
CA ILE A 56 -8.93 -8.96 -5.83
C ILE A 56 -8.28 -10.22 -5.28
N LEU A 57 -6.94 -10.27 -5.24
CA LEU A 57 -6.18 -11.42 -4.78
C LEU A 57 -6.49 -11.76 -3.31
N LEU A 58 -6.41 -10.76 -2.41
CA LEU A 58 -6.73 -10.95 -1.00
C LEU A 58 -8.22 -11.20 -0.76
N GLY A 59 -9.10 -10.64 -1.60
CA GLY A 59 -10.54 -10.93 -1.57
C GLY A 59 -10.84 -12.40 -1.86
N ILE A 60 -10.27 -12.94 -2.94
CA ILE A 60 -10.42 -14.36 -3.28
C ILE A 60 -9.79 -15.26 -2.21
N ALA A 61 -8.59 -14.91 -1.74
CA ALA A 61 -7.88 -15.69 -0.74
C ALA A 61 -8.56 -15.67 0.63
N SER A 62 -9.18 -14.55 1.03
CA SER A 62 -9.96 -14.47 2.26
C SER A 62 -11.24 -15.31 2.17
N TYR A 63 -11.93 -15.30 1.02
CA TYR A 63 -13.11 -16.14 0.79
C TYR A 63 -12.79 -17.64 0.77
N LYS A 64 -11.70 -18.03 0.10
CA LYS A 64 -11.26 -19.43 0.02
C LYS A 64 -10.40 -19.89 1.19
N ASN A 65 -10.04 -18.99 2.10
CA ASN A 65 -9.08 -19.19 3.18
C ASN A 65 -7.72 -19.75 2.68
N ASP A 66 -7.30 -19.37 1.47
CA ASP A 66 -6.09 -19.88 0.82
C ASP A 66 -4.85 -19.06 1.22
N ARG A 67 -4.06 -19.62 2.14
CA ARG A 67 -2.82 -19.00 2.65
C ARG A 67 -1.63 -19.11 1.69
N LYS A 68 -1.73 -19.88 0.60
CA LYS A 68 -0.65 -20.02 -0.38
C LYS A 68 -0.39 -18.73 -1.16
N ILE A 69 -1.34 -17.79 -1.12
CA ILE A 69 -1.19 -16.48 -1.79
C ILE A 69 -0.26 -15.51 -1.05
N ILE A 70 -0.01 -15.75 0.25
CA ILE A 70 0.77 -14.86 1.13
C ILE A 70 2.10 -14.42 0.51
N PRO A 71 2.99 -15.32 0.02
CA PRO A 71 4.26 -14.89 -0.57
C PRO A 71 4.08 -13.96 -1.77
N TYR A 72 3.09 -14.22 -2.63
CA TYR A 72 2.83 -13.38 -3.81
C TYR A 72 2.36 -11.98 -3.43
N ALA A 73 1.41 -11.90 -2.49
CA ALA A 73 0.89 -10.63 -2.00
C ALA A 73 1.98 -9.82 -1.27
N VAL A 74 2.83 -10.47 -0.45
CA VAL A 74 3.96 -9.80 0.21
C VAL A 74 4.97 -9.25 -0.81
N THR A 75 5.28 -9.99 -1.87
CA THR A 75 6.20 -9.50 -2.92
C THR A 75 5.62 -8.29 -3.65
N LEU A 76 4.34 -8.31 -4.01
CA LEU A 76 3.65 -7.17 -4.62
C LEU A 76 3.69 -5.94 -3.71
N SER A 77 3.29 -6.10 -2.44
CA SER A 77 3.29 -5.01 -1.46
C SER A 77 4.70 -4.47 -1.19
N ALA A 78 5.72 -5.33 -1.19
CA ALA A 78 7.10 -4.91 -0.99
C ALA A 78 7.60 -4.02 -2.13
N ILE A 79 7.30 -4.39 -3.39
CA ILE A 79 7.66 -3.58 -4.57
C ILE A 79 6.91 -2.25 -4.54
N GLY A 80 5.59 -2.26 -4.28
CA GLY A 80 4.78 -1.04 -4.14
C GLY A 80 5.27 -0.14 -3.01
N GLY A 81 5.70 -0.72 -1.89
CA GLY A 81 6.30 -0.03 -0.75
C GLY A 81 7.61 0.66 -1.11
N CYS A 82 8.53 -0.03 -1.81
CA CYS A 82 9.78 0.56 -2.29
C CYS A 82 9.55 1.77 -3.20
N ILE A 83 8.57 1.69 -4.12
CA ILE A 83 8.20 2.80 -4.99
C ILE A 83 7.61 3.97 -4.19
N SER A 84 6.85 3.68 -3.13
CA SER A 84 6.27 4.70 -2.25
C SER A 84 7.33 5.43 -1.43
N ILE A 85 8.35 4.72 -0.96
CA ILE A 85 9.52 5.32 -0.29
C ILE A 85 10.27 6.25 -1.26
N TYR A 86 10.52 5.79 -2.48
CA TYR A 86 11.18 6.60 -3.50
C TYR A 86 10.40 7.88 -3.80
N HIS A 87 9.08 7.75 -3.99
CA HIS A 87 8.20 8.88 -4.28
C HIS A 87 8.15 9.88 -3.11
N TYR A 88 8.05 9.40 -1.86
CA TYR A 88 8.12 10.27 -0.68
C TYR A 88 9.47 11.01 -0.57
N ALA A 89 10.58 10.32 -0.88
CA ALA A 89 11.91 10.94 -0.91
C ALA A 89 12.00 12.03 -1.98
N GLU A 90 11.41 11.83 -3.17
CA GLU A 90 11.38 12.83 -4.24
C GLU A 90 10.56 14.09 -3.86
N GLN A 91 9.49 13.94 -3.09
CA GLN A 91 8.72 15.07 -2.56
C GLN A 91 9.50 15.88 -1.51
N LYS A 92 10.26 15.19 -0.65
CA LYS A 92 11.00 15.81 0.46
C LYS A 92 12.39 16.32 0.11
N ILE A 93 13.05 15.74 -0.88
CA ILE A 93 14.43 16.06 -1.27
C ILE A 93 14.41 16.86 -2.58
N PRO A 94 14.52 18.20 -2.52
CA PRO A 94 14.45 19.04 -3.73
C PRO A 94 15.60 18.81 -4.71
N ALA A 95 16.73 18.25 -4.25
CA ALA A 95 17.84 17.85 -5.12
C ALA A 95 17.47 16.68 -6.05
N LEU A 96 16.58 15.78 -5.62
CA LEU A 96 16.15 14.63 -6.41
C LEU A 96 15.06 15.02 -7.43
N ALA A 97 14.21 15.97 -7.07
CA ALA A 97 13.18 16.53 -7.95
C ALA A 97 13.75 17.21 -9.21
N ASN A 98 14.98 17.73 -9.15
CA ASN A 98 15.66 18.35 -10.29
C ASN A 98 16.40 17.33 -11.19
N ALA A 99 16.57 16.09 -10.75
CA ALA A 99 17.34 15.07 -11.47
C ALA A 99 16.53 14.34 -12.56
N LEU A 100 15.20 14.50 -12.60
CA LEU A 100 14.30 13.87 -13.58
C LEU A 100 13.76 14.92 -14.58
N PRO A 101 14.45 15.17 -15.71
CA PRO A 101 14.07 16.19 -16.68
C PRO A 101 12.87 15.80 -17.59
N CYS A 102 12.41 14.55 -17.55
CA CYS A 102 11.28 14.08 -18.37
C CYS A 102 9.93 14.37 -17.69
N LYS A 103 9.36 15.55 -17.97
CA LYS A 103 8.03 15.96 -17.47
C LYS A 103 6.95 15.68 -18.53
N VAL A 104 6.31 14.51 -18.46
CA VAL A 104 5.07 14.25 -19.21
C VAL A 104 3.93 14.12 -18.20
N GLY A 105 3.05 15.13 -18.15
CA GLY A 105 1.99 15.26 -17.15
C GLY A 105 2.42 16.06 -15.92
N ILE A 106 1.69 15.90 -14.81
CA ILE A 106 1.90 16.64 -13.57
C ILE A 106 3.16 16.14 -12.85
N PRO A 107 4.00 17.05 -12.30
CA PRO A 107 5.20 16.67 -11.58
C PRO A 107 4.88 15.84 -10.34
N CYS A 108 5.62 14.73 -10.14
CA CYS A 108 5.51 13.87 -8.96
C CYS A 108 5.85 14.59 -7.64
N ASN A 109 6.60 15.70 -7.71
CA ASN A 109 6.91 16.55 -6.56
C ASN A 109 5.71 17.41 -6.10
N PHE A 110 4.62 17.48 -6.87
CA PHE A 110 3.46 18.28 -6.48
C PHE A 110 2.63 17.60 -5.39
N ASP A 111 2.51 18.25 -4.24
CA ASP A 111 1.76 17.76 -3.08
C ASP A 111 0.33 18.33 -3.04
N TYR A 112 -0.65 17.53 -3.48
CA TYR A 112 -2.08 17.87 -3.39
C TYR A 112 -2.64 17.82 -1.96
N LEU A 113 -2.10 16.93 -1.13
CA LEU A 113 -2.47 16.77 0.27
C LEU A 113 -1.25 17.14 1.11
N ASN A 114 -1.31 18.29 1.76
CA ASN A 114 -0.30 18.73 2.69
C ASN A 114 -0.94 19.19 4.00
N TRP A 115 -1.72 18.31 4.62
CA TRP A 115 -2.55 18.64 5.79
C TRP A 115 -1.70 18.98 7.04
N PHE A 116 -0.44 18.50 7.09
CA PHE A 116 0.43 18.68 8.26
C PHE A 116 1.91 18.95 7.93
N GLY A 117 2.26 19.25 6.67
CA GLY A 117 3.66 19.32 6.27
C GLY A 117 4.31 17.95 6.04
N PHE A 118 3.68 16.83 6.44
CA PHE A 118 4.26 15.47 6.37
C PHE A 118 3.32 14.39 5.80
N ILE A 119 2.00 14.56 5.94
CA ILE A 119 1.02 13.59 5.42
C ILE A 119 0.81 13.84 3.93
N THR A 120 1.54 13.10 3.10
CA THR A 120 1.40 13.10 1.64
C THR A 120 0.76 11.81 1.15
N ILE A 121 0.26 11.81 -0.08
CA ILE A 121 -0.35 10.63 -0.72
C ILE A 121 0.61 9.42 -0.71
N PRO A 122 1.90 9.57 -1.05
CA PRO A 122 2.86 8.45 -1.02
C PRO A 122 3.07 7.87 0.38
N LEU A 123 3.02 8.69 1.43
CA LEU A 123 3.14 8.21 2.80
C LEU A 123 1.94 7.33 3.20
N LEU A 124 0.72 7.73 2.81
CA LEU A 124 -0.48 6.94 3.05
C LEU A 124 -0.42 5.59 2.33
N ALA A 125 0.05 5.58 1.08
CA ALA A 125 0.27 4.34 0.33
C ALA A 125 1.32 3.44 0.99
N LEU A 126 2.43 4.02 1.45
CA LEU A 126 3.47 3.28 2.17
C LEU A 126 2.93 2.63 3.45
N ILE A 127 2.17 3.37 4.24
CA ILE A 127 1.53 2.86 5.46
C ILE A 127 0.60 1.68 5.12
N ALA A 128 -0.20 1.79 4.07
CA ALA A 128 -1.08 0.71 3.63
C ALA A 128 -0.29 -0.56 3.25
N PHE A 129 0.76 -0.45 2.45
CA PHE A 129 1.60 -1.59 2.08
C PHE A 129 2.28 -2.23 3.30
N ILE A 130 2.77 -1.44 4.25
CA ILE A 130 3.35 -1.96 5.51
C ILE A 130 2.31 -2.73 6.32
N PHE A 131 1.08 -2.20 6.45
CA PHE A 131 0.01 -2.90 7.16
C PHE A 131 -0.37 -4.21 6.48
N ILE A 132 -0.49 -4.24 5.15
CA ILE A 132 -0.77 -5.46 4.38
C ILE A 132 0.33 -6.49 4.64
N ILE A 133 1.61 -6.12 4.52
CA ILE A 133 2.74 -7.02 4.81
C ILE A 133 2.68 -7.52 6.26
N ALA A 134 2.44 -6.65 7.23
CA ALA A 134 2.40 -7.02 8.64
C ALA A 134 1.30 -8.06 8.92
N PHE A 135 0.09 -7.85 8.40
CA PHE A 135 -1.02 -8.80 8.53
C PHE A 135 -0.72 -10.13 7.84
N LEU A 136 -0.15 -10.10 6.64
CA LEU A 136 0.22 -11.31 5.90
C LEU A 136 1.32 -12.12 6.60
N LEU A 137 2.34 -11.46 7.16
CA LEU A 137 3.42 -12.13 7.91
C LEU A 137 2.90 -12.77 9.20
N MET A 138 1.99 -12.10 9.92
CA MET A 138 1.31 -12.68 11.09
C MET A 138 0.49 -13.93 10.72
N GLY A 139 -0.10 -13.97 9.53
CA GLY A 139 -0.86 -15.12 9.02
C GLY A 139 -0.01 -16.27 8.46
N ARG A 140 1.27 -16.02 8.12
CA ARG A 140 2.19 -16.99 7.51
C ARG A 140 2.68 -18.07 8.47
N THR A 141 2.78 -17.75 9.77
CA THR A 141 3.34 -18.67 10.78
C THR A 141 2.57 -20.00 10.90
N GLU A 142 1.32 -20.07 10.45
CA GLU A 142 0.50 -21.29 10.44
C GLU A 142 0.63 -22.09 9.13
N ALA A 143 0.92 -21.45 8.00
CA ALA A 143 0.89 -22.11 6.68
C ALA A 143 2.08 -23.04 6.41
N GLN A 144 3.02 -23.15 7.36
CA GLN A 144 4.15 -24.09 7.33
C GLN A 144 4.05 -25.21 8.38
N GLN A 145 2.90 -25.37 9.06
CA GLN A 145 2.63 -26.50 9.96
C GLN A 145 1.72 -27.54 9.29
#